data_AF-A0A6B3KNP3-F1
#
_entry.id   AF-A0A6B3KNP3-F1
#
_cell.length_a   1.000
_cell.length_b   1.000
_cell.length_c   1.000
_cell.angle_alpha   90.00
_cell.angle_beta   90.00
_cell.angle_gamma   90.00
#
_symmetry.space_group_name_H-M   'P 1'
#
loop_
_entity.id
_entity.type
_entity.pdbx_description
1 polymer ?
#
loop_
_entity_poly.entity_id
_entity_poly.type
_entity_poly.pdbx_seq_one_letter_code
_entity_poly.pdbx_strand_id
1 'polypeptide(L)'
;MTTATLLLPEKRRLPGTLGDTAVARALACADGHSADAGEVAQLQRHFSLTPAHWPVAALTRQLDAGDAAGATWVRADPAYVVPDMQGARLMGYGEALGPTADDLAVLLPILKPMFGDAGFLLDAPTPSRWYLRLSPDAKLPDFAPPDVAIGDDLFEHLPAGDSGRRWRALLTEAQVLLHQHPWNEGRVASGKPAINSLWFWGGGVLPHAVSSPHRQVRSRESLLRALALAAGADAQGEQRVDALVDLRHLRSLQQFSDDAVAPLLAAMARGELDRLVLDFQDGESVALTHAQRWRFWRKPRVQLAQ
;
A
#
# COMPACT_ATOMS: atom_id res chain seq x y z
N MET A 1 4.08 15.87 -23.86
CA MET A 1 5.10 16.23 -22.86
C MET A 1 5.39 14.97 -22.09
N THR A 2 6.62 14.47 -22.12
CA THR A 2 7.04 13.24 -21.43
C THR A 2 7.27 13.53 -19.95
N THR A 3 6.48 12.90 -19.09
CA THR A 3 6.55 13.09 -17.64
C THR A 3 6.94 11.79 -16.93
N ALA A 4 7.77 11.89 -15.92
CA ALA A 4 8.03 10.82 -14.96
C ALA A 4 7.65 11.32 -13.58
N THR A 5 6.83 10.54 -12.87
CA THR A 5 6.41 10.83 -11.51
C THR A 5 6.92 9.73 -10.59
N LEU A 6 7.69 10.11 -9.57
CA LEU A 6 8.17 9.19 -8.55
C LEU A 6 7.32 9.33 -7.29
N LEU A 7 6.67 8.26 -6.86
CA LEU A 7 6.08 8.18 -5.52
C LEU A 7 7.19 7.84 -4.54
N LEU A 8 7.39 8.70 -3.54
CA LEU A 8 8.51 8.63 -2.61
C LEU A 8 7.99 8.49 -1.17
N PRO A 9 8.78 7.86 -0.28
CA PRO A 9 8.43 7.81 1.14
C PRO A 9 8.45 9.22 1.73
N GLU A 10 8.01 9.36 2.98
CA GLU A 10 8.23 10.59 3.74
C GLU A 10 9.74 10.89 3.80
N LYS A 11 10.13 12.17 3.73
CA LYS A 11 11.55 12.55 3.69
C LYS A 11 12.32 12.09 4.93
N ARG A 12 11.66 11.98 6.10
CA ARG A 12 12.25 11.44 7.34
C ARG A 12 12.74 9.98 7.22
N ARG A 13 12.22 9.21 6.26
CA ARG A 13 12.65 7.83 5.98
C ARG A 13 13.87 7.75 5.06
N LEU A 14 14.40 8.90 4.61
CA LEU A 14 15.60 9.02 3.79
C LEU A 14 16.67 9.83 4.56
N PRO A 15 17.23 9.28 5.65
CA PRO A 15 18.19 9.99 6.47
C PRO A 15 19.51 10.24 5.72
N GLY A 16 20.16 11.36 6.04
CA GLY A 16 21.48 11.73 5.50
C GLY A 16 21.50 13.11 4.84
N THR A 17 22.58 13.40 4.11
CA THR A 17 22.73 14.63 3.33
C THR A 17 22.96 14.31 1.86
N LEU A 18 22.40 15.14 0.98
CA LEU A 18 22.58 15.01 -0.47
C LEU A 18 23.95 15.52 -0.95
N GLY A 19 24.71 16.20 -0.08
CA GLY A 19 25.94 16.89 -0.47
C GLY A 19 25.72 17.97 -1.53
N ASP A 20 26.79 18.38 -2.23
CA ASP A 20 26.71 19.25 -3.42
C ASP A 20 26.63 18.41 -4.71
N THR A 21 25.53 17.68 -4.86
CA THR A 21 25.25 16.83 -6.02
C THR A 21 24.46 17.57 -7.10
N ALA A 22 24.44 17.02 -8.31
CA ALA A 22 23.53 17.49 -9.37
C ALA A 22 22.06 17.43 -8.93
N VAL A 23 21.70 16.42 -8.12
CA VAL A 23 20.38 16.27 -7.51
C VAL A 23 20.10 17.42 -6.54
N ALA A 24 21.01 17.72 -5.61
CA ALA A 24 20.85 18.82 -4.64
C ALA A 24 20.63 20.19 -5.34
N ARG A 25 21.37 20.45 -6.43
CA ARG A 25 21.22 21.66 -7.26
C ARG A 25 19.89 21.69 -8.02
N ALA A 26 19.48 20.57 -8.61
CA ALA A 26 18.20 20.47 -9.30
C ALA A 26 17.03 20.73 -8.35
N LEU A 27 17.03 20.07 -7.17
CA LEU A 27 15.99 20.25 -6.15
C LEU A 27 15.90 21.68 -5.63
N ALA A 28 17.02 22.40 -5.51
CA ALA A 28 17.01 23.81 -5.15
C ALA A 28 16.29 24.69 -6.19
N CYS A 29 16.42 24.34 -7.47
CA CYS A 29 15.84 25.10 -8.58
C CYS A 29 14.35 24.79 -8.82
N ALA A 30 13.85 23.70 -8.23
CA ALA A 30 12.53 23.19 -8.50
C ALA A 30 11.39 24.06 -7.94
N ASP A 31 10.18 23.81 -8.45
CA ASP A 31 8.94 24.37 -7.90
C ASP A 31 8.32 23.36 -6.93
N GLY A 32 8.12 23.78 -5.69
CA GLY A 32 7.50 22.98 -4.64
C GLY A 32 6.00 23.25 -4.53
N HIS A 33 5.25 22.21 -4.18
CA HIS A 33 3.84 22.28 -3.82
C HIS A 33 3.61 21.50 -2.53
N SER A 34 2.68 21.96 -1.71
CA SER A 34 2.25 21.24 -0.50
C SER A 34 0.86 20.67 -0.73
N ALA A 35 0.64 19.45 -0.28
CA ALA A 35 -0.63 18.75 -0.28
C ALA A 35 -0.78 17.97 1.04
N ASP A 36 -1.90 17.29 1.21
CA ASP A 36 -2.15 16.44 2.37
C ASP A 36 -1.13 15.30 2.45
N ALA A 37 -0.64 15.04 3.66
CA ALA A 37 0.31 13.99 3.95
C ALA A 37 -0.38 12.64 4.13
N GLY A 38 0.39 11.56 4.05
CA GLY A 38 -0.07 10.18 4.23
C GLY A 38 -0.20 9.42 2.93
N GLU A 39 -0.23 8.10 3.05
CA GLU A 39 -0.23 7.19 1.90
C GLU A 39 -1.49 7.36 1.03
N VAL A 40 -2.66 7.38 1.68
CA VAL A 40 -3.95 7.55 1.00
C VAL A 40 -3.99 8.88 0.25
N ALA A 41 -3.61 9.98 0.90
CA ALA A 41 -3.58 11.31 0.29
C ALA A 41 -2.60 11.37 -0.90
N GLN A 42 -1.45 10.71 -0.80
CA GLN A 42 -0.49 10.60 -1.89
C GLN A 42 -1.09 9.87 -3.10
N LEU A 43 -1.75 8.73 -2.90
CA LEU A 43 -2.38 7.99 -3.99
C LEU A 43 -3.56 8.75 -4.61
N GLN A 44 -4.33 9.49 -3.81
CA GLN A 44 -5.45 10.33 -4.28
C GLN A 44 -5.02 11.47 -5.21
N ARG A 45 -3.75 11.89 -5.18
CA ARG A 45 -3.20 12.85 -6.16
C ARG A 45 -3.10 12.28 -7.57
N HIS A 46 -3.00 10.96 -7.71
CA HIS A 46 -2.75 10.26 -8.98
C HIS A 46 -3.90 9.37 -9.43
N PHE A 47 -4.84 9.05 -8.55
CA PHE A 47 -6.01 8.23 -8.85
C PHE A 47 -7.27 8.85 -8.29
N SER A 48 -8.32 8.87 -9.12
CA SER A 48 -9.66 9.28 -8.72
C SER A 48 -10.62 8.13 -8.91
N LEU A 49 -11.43 7.85 -7.89
CA LEU A 49 -12.39 6.74 -7.87
C LEU A 49 -13.81 7.31 -7.83
N THR A 50 -14.73 6.61 -8.50
CA THR A 50 -16.18 6.90 -8.44
C THR A 50 -16.94 5.69 -7.92
N PRO A 51 -17.59 5.74 -6.74
CA PRO A 51 -17.55 6.84 -5.75
C PRO A 51 -16.15 7.03 -5.15
N ALA A 52 -15.93 8.18 -4.47
CA ALA A 52 -14.67 8.54 -3.82
C ALA A 52 -14.42 7.73 -2.52
N HIS A 53 -14.43 6.41 -2.66
CA HIS A 53 -14.18 5.41 -1.63
C HIS A 53 -13.12 4.43 -2.16
N TRP A 54 -12.26 3.92 -1.27
CA TRP A 54 -11.12 3.09 -1.63
C TRP A 54 -11.30 1.65 -1.12
N PRO A 55 -12.08 0.82 -1.84
CA PRO A 55 -12.39 -0.55 -1.46
C PRO A 55 -11.20 -1.47 -1.77
N VAL A 56 -10.14 -1.39 -0.96
CA VAL A 56 -8.87 -2.13 -1.18
C VAL A 56 -9.11 -3.63 -1.38
N ALA A 57 -10.05 -4.22 -0.65
CA ALA A 57 -10.42 -5.63 -0.78
C ALA A 57 -10.93 -5.94 -2.19
N ALA A 58 -11.92 -5.18 -2.70
CA ALA A 58 -12.49 -5.43 -4.02
C ALA A 58 -11.48 -5.16 -5.15
N LEU A 59 -10.70 -4.09 -5.04
CA LEU A 59 -9.65 -3.76 -6.02
C LEU A 59 -8.59 -4.85 -6.10
N THR A 60 -8.03 -5.26 -4.97
CA THR A 60 -6.99 -6.30 -4.95
C THR A 60 -7.56 -7.69 -5.28
N ARG A 61 -8.84 -7.97 -4.96
CA ARG A 61 -9.53 -9.18 -5.43
C ARG A 61 -9.63 -9.22 -6.95
N GLN A 62 -9.96 -8.09 -7.59
CA GLN A 62 -10.02 -8.02 -9.04
C GLN A 62 -8.65 -8.25 -9.68
N LEU A 63 -7.59 -7.76 -9.05
CA LEU A 63 -6.22 -8.04 -9.48
C LEU A 63 -5.85 -9.53 -9.33
N ASP A 64 -6.20 -10.15 -8.21
CA ASP A 64 -5.75 -11.50 -7.86
C ASP A 64 -6.59 -12.62 -8.49
N ALA A 65 -7.90 -12.42 -8.68
CA ALA A 65 -8.84 -13.46 -9.14
C ALA A 65 -9.78 -13.02 -10.27
N GLY A 66 -9.92 -11.71 -10.53
CA GLY A 66 -10.73 -11.20 -11.65
C GLY A 66 -12.25 -11.28 -11.47
N ASP A 67 -12.75 -11.68 -10.29
CA ASP A 67 -14.15 -12.00 -10.01
C ASP A 67 -14.79 -11.11 -8.93
N ALA A 68 -14.26 -9.91 -8.70
CA ALA A 68 -14.72 -9.07 -7.58
C ALA A 68 -16.12 -8.46 -7.80
N ALA A 69 -16.63 -8.48 -9.03
CA ALA A 69 -17.92 -7.88 -9.38
C ALA A 69 -19.11 -8.54 -8.66
N GLY A 70 -20.12 -7.74 -8.32
CA GLY A 70 -21.38 -8.24 -7.76
C GLY A 70 -21.26 -8.82 -6.34
N ALA A 71 -20.28 -8.38 -5.55
CA ALA A 71 -20.14 -8.74 -4.16
C ALA A 71 -19.43 -7.64 -3.36
N THR A 72 -19.66 -7.63 -2.05
CA THR A 72 -18.89 -6.83 -1.10
C THR A 72 -17.73 -7.68 -0.60
N TRP A 73 -16.53 -7.11 -0.59
CA TRP A 73 -15.31 -7.79 -0.19
C TRP A 73 -14.70 -7.14 1.04
N VAL A 74 -14.09 -7.94 1.91
CA VAL A 74 -13.28 -7.48 3.05
C VAL A 74 -11.97 -8.26 3.04
N ARG A 75 -10.84 -7.60 3.26
CA ARG A 75 -9.55 -8.29 3.47
C ARG A 75 -9.60 -8.97 4.84
N ALA A 76 -9.05 -10.16 4.93
CA ALA A 76 -8.90 -10.93 6.18
C ALA A 76 -7.46 -11.41 6.30
N ASP A 77 -6.51 -10.50 6.19
CA ASP A 77 -5.10 -10.84 6.00
C ASP A 77 -4.54 -11.62 7.19
N PRO A 78 -3.68 -12.63 6.96
CA PRO A 78 -2.91 -13.28 8.03
C PRO A 78 -2.22 -12.24 8.90
N ALA A 79 -2.35 -12.34 10.22
CA ALA A 79 -1.78 -11.39 11.16
C ALA A 79 -1.00 -12.09 12.28
N TYR A 80 -0.01 -11.37 12.80
CA TYR A 80 0.76 -11.77 13.98
C TYR A 80 0.52 -10.75 15.08
N VAL A 81 -0.08 -11.22 16.17
CA VAL A 81 -0.45 -10.41 17.33
C VAL A 81 0.29 -10.95 18.56
N VAL A 82 0.89 -10.06 19.35
CA VAL A 82 1.63 -10.40 20.55
C VAL A 82 0.89 -9.86 21.78
N PRO A 83 0.64 -10.69 22.81
CA PRO A 83 0.12 -10.20 24.08
C PRO A 83 1.08 -9.17 24.71
N ASP A 84 0.53 -8.07 25.21
CA ASP A 84 1.25 -7.00 25.90
C ASP A 84 0.63 -6.78 27.30
N MET A 85 1.31 -6.07 28.20
CA MET A 85 0.85 -5.81 29.58
C MET A 85 -0.54 -5.15 29.65
N GLN A 86 -0.94 -4.43 28.60
CA GLN A 86 -2.19 -3.67 28.53
C GLN A 86 -3.22 -4.25 27.54
N GLY A 87 -2.84 -5.23 26.71
CA GLY A 87 -3.68 -5.66 25.60
C GLY A 87 -2.99 -6.61 24.63
N ALA A 88 -3.17 -6.38 23.33
CA ALA A 88 -2.60 -7.22 22.28
C ALA A 88 -2.09 -6.34 21.14
N ARG A 89 -0.79 -6.42 20.82
CA ARG A 89 -0.16 -5.56 19.81
C ARG A 89 -0.09 -6.24 18.45
N LEU A 90 -0.54 -5.55 17.39
CA LEU A 90 -0.38 -6.04 16.02
C LEU A 90 1.08 -5.86 15.57
N MET A 91 1.80 -6.95 15.34
CA MET A 91 3.24 -6.92 15.02
C MET A 91 3.54 -7.13 13.54
N GLY A 92 2.59 -7.68 12.78
CA GLY A 92 2.73 -7.88 11.34
C GLY A 92 1.43 -8.35 10.70
N TYR A 93 1.34 -8.17 9.39
CA TYR A 93 0.22 -8.67 8.58
C TYR A 93 0.68 -9.04 7.16
N GLY A 94 -0.10 -9.87 6.47
CA GLY A 94 0.05 -10.19 5.06
C GLY A 94 1.46 -10.67 4.69
N GLU A 95 2.10 -9.98 3.73
CA GLU A 95 3.42 -10.36 3.20
C GLU A 95 4.54 -10.30 4.25
N ALA A 96 4.42 -9.46 5.28
CA ALA A 96 5.43 -9.33 6.33
C ALA A 96 5.61 -10.63 7.14
N LEU A 97 4.61 -11.51 7.15
CA LEU A 97 4.67 -12.81 7.82
C LEU A 97 5.35 -13.89 6.96
N GLY A 98 5.62 -13.61 5.67
CA GLY A 98 6.10 -14.62 4.72
C GLY A 98 5.21 -15.88 4.63
N PRO A 99 3.86 -15.75 4.52
CA PRO A 99 2.99 -16.89 4.33
C PRO A 99 3.26 -17.58 2.98
N THR A 100 3.14 -18.91 2.96
CA THR A 100 3.40 -19.79 1.82
C THR A 100 2.13 -20.52 1.40
N ALA A 101 2.19 -21.22 0.28
CA ALA A 101 1.09 -22.08 -0.16
C ALA A 101 0.77 -23.19 0.86
N ASP A 102 1.77 -23.69 1.59
CA ASP A 102 1.56 -24.71 2.62
C ASP A 102 0.80 -24.14 3.83
N ASP A 103 1.15 -22.91 4.26
CA ASP A 103 0.38 -22.22 5.30
C ASP A 103 -1.09 -22.10 4.92
N LEU A 104 -1.34 -21.73 3.66
CA LEU A 104 -2.68 -21.59 3.13
C LEU A 104 -3.44 -22.93 3.11
N ALA A 105 -2.79 -23.99 2.62
CA ALA A 105 -3.39 -25.32 2.53
C ALA A 105 -3.80 -25.88 3.90
N VAL A 106 -3.11 -25.47 4.96
CA VAL A 106 -3.34 -25.94 6.33
C VAL A 106 -4.31 -25.03 7.10
N LEU A 107 -4.12 -23.71 7.05
CA LEU A 107 -4.86 -22.76 7.90
C LEU A 107 -6.19 -22.31 7.29
N LEU A 108 -6.34 -22.31 5.96
CA LEU A 108 -7.59 -21.88 5.34
C LEU A 108 -8.76 -22.85 5.62
N PRO A 109 -8.60 -24.20 5.52
CA PRO A 109 -9.71 -25.13 5.73
C PRO A 109 -10.30 -25.09 7.14
N ILE A 110 -9.50 -24.82 8.17
CA ILE A 110 -9.98 -24.77 9.56
C ILE A 110 -10.86 -23.54 9.83
N LEU A 111 -10.67 -22.46 9.07
CA LEU A 111 -11.41 -21.21 9.21
C LEU A 111 -12.70 -21.17 8.38
N LYS A 112 -12.72 -21.89 7.25
CA LYS A 112 -13.87 -21.87 6.31
C LYS A 112 -15.22 -22.20 6.97
N PRO A 113 -15.37 -23.24 7.83
CA PRO A 113 -16.64 -23.55 8.46
C PRO A 113 -17.16 -22.39 9.32
N MET A 114 -16.30 -21.83 10.15
CA MET A 114 -16.62 -20.75 11.08
C MET A 114 -17.04 -19.45 10.38
N PHE A 115 -16.36 -19.08 9.29
CA PHE A 115 -16.84 -17.98 8.44
C PHE A 115 -18.13 -18.33 7.68
N GLY A 116 -18.29 -19.58 7.27
CA GLY A 116 -19.51 -20.08 6.61
C GLY A 116 -20.74 -20.00 7.50
N ASP A 117 -20.62 -20.39 8.77
CA ASP A 117 -21.68 -20.26 9.79
C ASP A 117 -22.03 -18.79 10.06
N ALA A 118 -21.04 -17.92 9.93
CA ALA A 118 -21.23 -16.48 9.95
C ALA A 118 -21.71 -15.90 8.60
N GLY A 119 -22.05 -16.71 7.60
CA GLY A 119 -22.59 -16.26 6.32
C GLY A 119 -21.59 -15.58 5.38
N PHE A 120 -20.29 -15.83 5.55
CA PHE A 120 -19.21 -15.30 4.72
C PHE A 120 -18.48 -16.43 3.99
N LEU A 121 -18.04 -16.16 2.76
CA LEU A 121 -17.15 -17.10 2.06
C LEU A 121 -15.71 -16.62 2.19
N LEU A 122 -14.88 -17.42 2.85
CA LEU A 122 -13.44 -17.18 2.95
C LEU A 122 -12.72 -17.78 1.73
N ASP A 123 -11.96 -16.94 1.03
CA ASP A 123 -11.13 -17.32 -0.11
C ASP A 123 -9.79 -16.58 -0.11
N ALA A 124 -8.77 -17.18 -0.70
CA ALA A 124 -7.41 -16.67 -0.64
C ALA A 124 -6.61 -17.10 -1.89
N PRO A 125 -6.71 -16.34 -2.98
CA PRO A 125 -5.95 -16.59 -4.22
C PRO A 125 -4.43 -16.50 -4.01
N THR A 126 -3.99 -15.81 -2.95
CA THR A 126 -2.57 -15.67 -2.61
C THR A 126 -2.36 -15.98 -1.12
N PRO A 127 -1.19 -16.49 -0.71
CA PRO A 127 -0.92 -16.79 0.69
C PRO A 127 -1.02 -15.57 1.63
N SER A 128 -0.73 -14.38 1.13
CA SER A 128 -0.66 -13.14 1.94
C SER A 128 -1.92 -12.28 1.89
N ARG A 129 -2.89 -12.57 1.00
CA ARG A 129 -4.11 -11.77 0.84
C ARG A 129 -5.32 -12.67 0.83
N TRP A 130 -6.07 -12.62 1.93
CA TRP A 130 -7.28 -13.41 2.11
C TRP A 130 -8.50 -12.48 2.07
N TYR A 131 -9.63 -13.05 1.67
CA TYR A 131 -10.82 -12.31 1.29
C TYR A 131 -12.05 -12.96 1.91
N LEU A 132 -12.90 -12.14 2.49
CA LEU A 132 -14.27 -12.50 2.80
C LEU A 132 -15.17 -11.94 1.72
N ARG A 133 -15.96 -12.81 1.10
CA ARG A 133 -17.05 -12.43 0.20
C ARG A 133 -18.35 -12.32 1.00
N LEU A 134 -19.02 -11.19 0.84
CA LEU A 134 -20.29 -10.87 1.46
C LEU A 134 -21.34 -10.57 0.38
N SER A 135 -22.61 -10.53 0.81
CA SER A 135 -23.70 -10.01 -0.02
C SER A 135 -23.40 -8.59 -0.51
N PRO A 136 -23.79 -8.20 -1.74
CA PRO A 136 -23.63 -6.83 -2.25
C PRO A 136 -24.15 -5.75 -1.31
N ASP A 137 -25.24 -6.02 -0.59
CA ASP A 137 -25.90 -5.06 0.31
C ASP A 137 -25.36 -5.09 1.75
N ALA A 138 -24.27 -5.81 2.00
CA ALA A 138 -23.68 -5.92 3.33
C ALA A 138 -23.22 -4.55 3.85
N LYS A 139 -23.76 -4.15 5.01
CA LYS A 139 -23.31 -2.96 5.73
C LYS A 139 -22.05 -3.29 6.52
N LEU A 140 -20.94 -2.71 6.12
CA LEU A 140 -19.66 -2.85 6.81
C LEU A 140 -19.50 -1.77 7.87
N PRO A 141 -18.87 -2.07 9.01
CA PRO A 141 -18.37 -1.03 9.88
C PRO A 141 -17.12 -0.38 9.25
N ASP A 142 -16.66 0.72 9.85
CA ASP A 142 -15.38 1.30 9.47
C ASP A 142 -14.23 0.43 10.00
N PHE A 143 -13.28 0.10 9.13
CA PHE A 143 -12.14 -0.75 9.48
C PHE A 143 -10.85 0.05 9.39
N ALA A 144 -10.06 0.02 10.45
CA ALA A 144 -8.74 0.62 10.44
C ALA A 144 -7.82 -0.08 9.42
N PRO A 145 -7.16 0.67 8.51
CA PRO A 145 -6.17 0.08 7.63
C PRO A 145 -4.92 -0.37 8.44
N PRO A 146 -4.14 -1.33 7.95
CA PRO A 146 -3.04 -1.91 8.72
C PRO A 146 -1.94 -0.91 9.10
N ASP A 147 -1.72 0.11 8.28
CA ASP A 147 -0.68 1.14 8.49
C ASP A 147 -0.93 2.02 9.71
N VAL A 148 -2.19 2.15 10.15
CA VAL A 148 -2.54 2.87 11.38
C VAL A 148 -2.64 1.98 12.61
N ALA A 149 -2.71 0.66 12.45
CA ALA A 149 -2.87 -0.29 13.56
C ALA A 149 -1.57 -1.06 13.89
N ILE A 150 -0.61 -1.09 12.95
CA ILE A 150 0.65 -1.79 13.14
C ILE A 150 1.44 -1.15 14.30
N GLY A 151 1.83 -1.99 15.26
CA GLY A 151 2.56 -1.56 16.43
C GLY A 151 1.70 -0.96 17.53
N ASP A 152 0.39 -0.80 17.39
CA ASP A 152 -0.51 -0.27 18.44
C ASP A 152 -1.38 -1.39 19.06
N ASP A 153 -2.18 -1.04 20.08
CA ASP A 153 -3.11 -1.99 20.69
C ASP A 153 -4.24 -2.30 19.71
N LEU A 154 -4.33 -3.58 19.32
CA LEU A 154 -5.30 -4.11 18.38
C LEU A 154 -6.73 -3.71 18.75
N PHE A 155 -7.08 -3.71 20.05
CA PHE A 155 -8.45 -3.44 20.49
C PHE A 155 -8.91 -2.00 20.26
N GLU A 156 -7.99 -1.03 20.21
CA GLU A 156 -8.30 0.38 19.94
C GLU A 156 -8.74 0.63 18.50
N HIS A 157 -8.34 -0.26 17.59
CA HIS A 157 -8.60 -0.17 16.16
C HIS A 157 -9.74 -1.09 15.68
N LEU A 158 -10.33 -1.90 16.58
CA LEU A 158 -11.44 -2.76 16.21
C LEU A 158 -12.73 -1.95 16.05
N PRO A 159 -13.60 -2.33 15.09
CA PRO A 159 -14.80 -1.55 14.85
C PRO A 159 -15.76 -1.52 16.05
N ALA A 160 -16.25 -0.32 16.37
CA ALA A 160 -17.17 -0.07 17.47
C ALA A 160 -18.63 -0.37 17.10
N GLY A 161 -19.52 -0.27 18.10
CA GLY A 161 -20.96 -0.43 17.92
C GLY A 161 -21.42 -1.86 17.62
N ASP A 162 -22.70 -2.00 17.29
CA ASP A 162 -23.35 -3.29 17.06
C ASP A 162 -22.88 -3.97 15.77
N SER A 163 -22.62 -3.21 14.71
CA SER A 163 -22.01 -3.74 13.48
C SER A 163 -20.62 -4.30 13.76
N GLY A 164 -19.80 -3.61 14.55
CA GLY A 164 -18.46 -4.05 14.93
C GLY A 164 -18.42 -5.22 15.92
N ARG A 165 -19.47 -5.42 16.73
CA ARG A 165 -19.55 -6.55 17.68
C ARG A 165 -19.39 -7.91 16.99
N ARG A 166 -20.06 -8.08 15.85
CA ARG A 166 -19.99 -9.31 15.05
C ARG A 166 -18.56 -9.57 14.54
N TRP A 167 -17.89 -8.54 14.05
CA TRP A 167 -16.52 -8.64 13.54
C TRP A 167 -15.50 -8.92 14.64
N ARG A 168 -15.69 -8.35 15.84
CA ARG A 168 -14.87 -8.66 17.02
C ARG A 168 -15.02 -10.12 17.46
N ALA A 169 -16.25 -10.65 17.48
CA ALA A 169 -16.49 -12.05 17.80
C ALA A 169 -15.78 -12.99 16.80
N LEU A 170 -15.90 -12.69 15.50
CA LEU A 170 -15.20 -13.45 14.45
C LEU A 170 -13.68 -13.36 14.59
N LEU A 171 -13.15 -12.18 14.90
CA LEU A 171 -11.71 -12.03 15.10
C LEU A 171 -11.23 -12.91 16.27
N THR A 172 -11.94 -12.88 17.40
CA THR A 172 -11.60 -13.67 18.58
C THR A 172 -11.65 -15.16 18.30
N GLU A 173 -12.69 -15.64 17.62
CA GLU A 173 -12.82 -17.07 17.31
C GLU A 173 -11.75 -17.51 16.28
N ALA A 174 -11.43 -16.69 15.28
CA ALA A 174 -10.35 -16.96 14.33
C ALA A 174 -8.99 -17.00 15.05
N GLN A 175 -8.77 -16.08 15.99
CA GLN A 175 -7.57 -16.04 16.82
C GLN A 175 -7.42 -17.30 17.68
N VAL A 176 -8.51 -17.79 18.29
CA VAL A 176 -8.47 -19.04 19.08
C VAL A 176 -8.04 -20.22 18.20
N LEU A 177 -8.66 -20.38 17.03
CA LEU A 177 -8.32 -21.46 16.09
C LEU A 177 -6.88 -21.39 15.61
N LEU A 178 -6.42 -20.20 15.22
CA LEU A 178 -5.07 -19.98 14.69
C LEU A 178 -3.99 -20.09 15.76
N HIS A 179 -4.21 -19.52 16.95
CA HIS A 179 -3.23 -19.53 18.04
C HIS A 179 -2.94 -20.95 18.54
N GLN A 180 -3.95 -21.81 18.59
CA GLN A 180 -3.81 -23.19 19.06
C GLN A 180 -3.30 -24.15 17.97
N HIS A 181 -3.14 -23.69 16.72
CA HIS A 181 -2.83 -24.57 15.61
C HIS A 181 -1.35 -24.99 15.60
N PRO A 182 -1.02 -26.31 15.62
CA PRO A 182 0.37 -26.79 15.74
C PRO A 182 1.25 -26.42 14.55
N TRP A 183 0.67 -26.09 13.39
CA TRP A 183 1.41 -25.58 12.23
C TRP A 183 2.27 -24.34 12.57
N ASN A 184 1.82 -23.51 13.51
CA ASN A 184 2.57 -22.34 13.93
C ASN A 184 3.87 -22.69 14.67
N GLU A 185 3.97 -23.87 15.29
CA GLU A 185 5.22 -24.34 15.92
C GLU A 185 6.32 -24.51 14.86
N GLY A 186 5.98 -25.10 13.70
CA GLY A 186 6.90 -25.27 12.58
C GLY A 186 7.33 -23.94 11.95
N ARG A 187 6.41 -22.97 11.86
CA ARG A 187 6.73 -21.60 11.39
C ARG A 187 7.73 -20.93 12.33
N VAL A 188 7.47 -20.97 13.63
CA VAL A 188 8.34 -20.38 14.66
C VAL A 188 9.70 -21.07 14.70
N ALA A 189 9.74 -22.41 14.62
CA ALA A 189 10.99 -23.16 14.54
C ALA A 189 11.83 -22.80 13.30
N SER A 190 11.18 -22.33 12.24
CA SER A 190 11.83 -21.85 11.00
C SER A 190 12.13 -20.35 11.01
N GLY A 191 11.99 -19.67 12.15
CA GLY A 191 12.25 -18.23 12.30
C GLY A 191 11.19 -17.32 11.66
N LYS A 192 10.01 -17.86 11.30
CA LYS A 192 8.89 -17.08 10.77
C LYS A 192 7.90 -16.73 11.89
N PRO A 193 7.27 -15.54 11.86
CA PRO A 193 6.18 -15.23 12.80
C PRO A 193 5.01 -16.20 12.65
N ALA A 194 4.36 -16.52 13.77
CA ALA A 194 3.12 -17.28 13.77
C ALA A 194 2.01 -16.51 13.05
N ILE A 195 1.15 -17.21 12.33
CA ILE A 195 -0.13 -16.68 11.84
C ILE A 195 -1.15 -17.01 12.91
N ASN A 196 -1.34 -16.11 13.88
CA ASN A 196 -2.15 -16.38 15.07
C ASN A 196 -3.42 -15.51 15.15
N SER A 197 -3.65 -14.64 14.16
CA SER A 197 -4.83 -13.80 14.05
C SER A 197 -5.09 -13.45 12.58
N LEU A 198 -6.17 -12.70 12.33
CA LEU A 198 -6.47 -12.08 11.03
C LEU A 198 -6.62 -10.57 11.21
N TRP A 199 -6.43 -9.80 10.16
CA TRP A 199 -6.75 -8.37 10.15
C TRP A 199 -7.86 -8.08 9.14
N PHE A 200 -8.98 -7.56 9.62
CA PHE A 200 -10.12 -7.20 8.77
C PHE A 200 -10.04 -5.75 8.32
N TRP A 201 -9.98 -5.50 7.01
CA TRP A 201 -9.82 -4.14 6.49
C TRP A 201 -10.20 -3.96 5.02
N GLY A 202 -10.19 -2.70 4.56
CA GLY A 202 -10.29 -2.36 3.14
C GLY A 202 -11.64 -2.71 2.50
N GLY A 203 -12.69 -2.81 3.31
CA GLY A 203 -13.96 -3.37 2.91
C GLY A 203 -14.73 -2.53 1.89
N GLY A 204 -15.42 -3.16 0.95
CA GLY A 204 -16.32 -2.48 0.01
C GLY A 204 -16.58 -3.26 -1.28
N VAL A 205 -17.30 -2.62 -2.21
CA VAL A 205 -17.58 -3.13 -3.56
C VAL A 205 -16.60 -2.51 -4.56
N LEU A 206 -16.44 -3.11 -5.75
CA LEU A 206 -15.65 -2.47 -6.81
C LEU A 206 -16.16 -1.06 -7.13
N PRO A 207 -15.27 -0.07 -7.36
CA PRO A 207 -15.68 1.24 -7.83
C PRO A 207 -16.23 1.14 -9.26
N HIS A 208 -17.13 2.06 -9.62
CA HIS A 208 -17.69 2.15 -10.98
C HIS A 208 -16.63 2.59 -11.99
N ALA A 209 -15.73 3.48 -11.58
CA ALA A 209 -14.65 3.96 -12.42
C ALA A 209 -13.42 4.32 -11.57
N VAL A 210 -12.25 4.08 -12.16
CA VAL A 210 -10.96 4.57 -11.67
C VAL A 210 -10.32 5.33 -12.81
N SER A 211 -9.79 6.53 -12.56
CA SER A 211 -9.07 7.32 -13.54
C SER A 211 -7.70 7.73 -13.02
N SER A 212 -6.71 7.75 -13.92
CA SER A 212 -5.36 8.25 -13.64
C SER A 212 -4.86 9.07 -14.82
N PRO A 213 -4.09 10.15 -14.60
CA PRO A 213 -3.42 10.86 -15.69
C PRO A 213 -2.25 10.04 -16.26
N HIS A 214 -1.77 9.03 -15.54
CA HIS A 214 -0.62 8.23 -15.93
C HIS A 214 -1.02 7.12 -16.90
N ARG A 215 -0.22 6.94 -17.95
CA ARG A 215 -0.41 5.84 -18.92
C ARG A 215 0.27 4.57 -18.46
N GLN A 216 1.34 4.69 -17.66
CA GLN A 216 2.07 3.57 -17.08
C GLN A 216 2.22 3.74 -15.59
N VAL A 217 2.08 2.62 -14.87
CA VAL A 217 2.27 2.57 -13.42
C VAL A 217 3.14 1.36 -13.10
N ARG A 218 4.29 1.61 -12.48
CA ARG A 218 5.27 0.58 -12.10
C ARG A 218 5.34 0.48 -10.59
N SER A 219 4.76 -0.59 -10.05
CA SER A 219 4.85 -0.91 -8.63
C SER A 219 4.77 -2.41 -8.39
N ARG A 220 5.33 -2.83 -7.25
CA ARG A 220 5.15 -4.18 -6.68
C ARG A 220 3.98 -4.22 -5.71
N GLU A 221 3.50 -3.06 -5.25
CA GLU A 221 2.45 -2.93 -4.26
C GLU A 221 1.08 -3.26 -4.86
N SER A 222 0.33 -4.15 -4.19
CA SER A 222 -0.89 -4.74 -4.75
C SER A 222 -2.00 -3.72 -5.02
N LEU A 223 -2.19 -2.73 -4.13
CA LEU A 223 -3.22 -1.70 -4.34
C LEU A 223 -2.88 -0.83 -5.54
N LEU A 224 -1.64 -0.35 -5.67
CA LEU A 224 -1.25 0.47 -6.81
C LEU A 224 -1.37 -0.28 -8.15
N ARG A 225 -1.02 -1.57 -8.17
CA ARG A 225 -1.23 -2.43 -9.34
C ARG A 225 -2.71 -2.60 -9.67
N ALA A 226 -3.57 -2.77 -8.66
CA ALA A 226 -5.01 -2.89 -8.85
C ALA A 226 -5.63 -1.58 -9.38
N LEU A 227 -5.18 -0.43 -8.88
CA LEU A 227 -5.61 0.89 -9.37
C LEU A 227 -5.16 1.13 -10.80
N ALA A 228 -3.93 0.76 -11.15
CA ALA A 228 -3.42 0.85 -12.51
C ALA A 228 -4.26 0.02 -13.48
N LEU A 229 -4.53 -1.25 -13.12
CA LEU A 229 -5.39 -2.14 -13.90
C LEU A 229 -6.79 -1.55 -14.08
N ALA A 230 -7.40 -1.06 -13.00
CA ALA A 230 -8.74 -0.47 -13.04
C ALA A 230 -8.80 0.85 -13.82
N ALA A 231 -7.71 1.63 -13.86
CA ALA A 231 -7.59 2.85 -14.65
C ALA A 231 -7.23 2.59 -16.12
N GLY A 232 -6.99 1.34 -16.52
CA GLY A 232 -6.48 1.01 -17.85
C GLY A 232 -5.06 1.51 -18.10
N ALA A 233 -4.28 1.79 -17.05
CA ALA A 233 -2.88 2.14 -17.16
C ALA A 233 -2.06 0.86 -17.37
N ASP A 234 -1.34 0.80 -18.49
CA ASP A 234 -0.58 -0.39 -18.87
C ASP A 234 0.66 -0.52 -17.98
N ALA A 235 0.70 -1.54 -17.13
CA ALA A 235 1.87 -1.84 -16.31
C ALA A 235 3.08 -2.33 -17.14
N GLN A 236 2.87 -2.69 -18.42
CA GLN A 236 3.87 -3.29 -19.33
C GLN A 236 4.06 -2.53 -20.64
N GLY A 237 3.44 -1.37 -20.81
CA GLY A 237 3.53 -0.61 -22.06
C GLY A 237 4.97 -0.18 -22.35
N GLU A 238 5.48 -0.51 -23.53
CA GLU A 238 6.80 -0.07 -24.03
C GLU A 238 6.82 1.43 -24.41
N GLN A 239 5.68 2.13 -24.30
CA GLN A 239 5.56 3.51 -24.75
C GLN A 239 6.30 4.48 -23.82
N ARG A 240 6.77 5.60 -24.37
CA ARG A 240 7.71 6.49 -23.68
C ARG A 240 7.03 7.68 -22.98
N VAL A 241 5.73 7.58 -22.67
CA VAL A 241 4.91 8.76 -22.35
C VAL A 241 4.13 8.53 -21.07
N ASP A 242 4.51 9.26 -20.01
CA ASP A 242 3.83 9.42 -18.72
C ASP A 242 3.80 8.19 -17.81
N ALA A 243 4.88 8.02 -17.03
CA ALA A 243 5.06 6.92 -16.08
C ALA A 243 5.01 7.38 -14.61
N LEU A 244 4.24 6.65 -13.80
CA LEU A 244 4.26 6.69 -12.34
C LEU A 244 5.09 5.51 -11.82
N VAL A 245 6.13 5.79 -11.04
CA VAL A 245 7.03 4.77 -10.48
C VAL A 245 6.96 4.79 -8.97
N ASP A 246 6.64 3.65 -8.37
CA ASP A 246 6.55 3.50 -6.92
C ASP A 246 7.90 3.19 -6.29
N LEU A 247 8.42 4.18 -5.57
CA LEU A 247 9.68 4.12 -4.83
C LEU A 247 9.47 4.38 -3.33
N ARG A 248 8.23 4.25 -2.82
CA ARG A 248 7.91 4.44 -1.39
C ARG A 248 8.62 3.43 -0.47
N HIS A 249 9.17 2.36 -1.02
CA HIS A 249 9.98 1.37 -0.30
C HIS A 249 11.42 1.83 -0.05
N LEU A 250 11.90 2.91 -0.67
CA LEU A 250 13.26 3.41 -0.45
C LEU A 250 13.50 3.79 1.02
N ARG A 251 14.69 3.45 1.52
CA ARG A 251 15.16 3.78 2.88
C ARG A 251 16.55 4.42 2.90
N SER A 252 17.13 4.65 1.73
CA SER A 252 18.47 5.21 1.56
C SER A 252 18.39 6.48 0.72
N LEU A 253 18.93 7.57 1.26
CA LEU A 253 19.05 8.84 0.53
C LEU A 253 19.97 8.70 -0.68
N GLN A 254 20.99 7.84 -0.60
CA GLN A 254 21.91 7.59 -1.70
C GLN A 254 21.22 6.87 -2.86
N GLN A 255 20.43 5.83 -2.59
CA GLN A 255 19.63 5.14 -3.62
C GLN A 255 18.62 6.10 -4.27
N PHE A 256 17.98 6.95 -3.45
CA PHE A 256 17.11 8.01 -3.96
C PHE A 256 17.85 8.96 -4.92
N SER A 257 19.02 9.46 -4.52
CA SER A 257 19.80 10.40 -5.31
C SER A 257 20.36 9.75 -6.58
N ASP A 258 21.15 8.70 -6.41
CA ASP A 258 22.07 8.21 -7.42
C ASP A 258 21.40 7.20 -8.37
N ASP A 259 20.50 6.37 -7.84
CA ASP A 259 19.85 5.31 -8.62
C ASP A 259 18.49 5.74 -9.17
N ALA A 260 17.73 6.57 -8.43
CA ALA A 260 16.39 6.97 -8.85
C ALA A 260 16.34 8.33 -9.57
N VAL A 261 16.93 9.38 -9.00
CA VAL A 261 16.77 10.76 -9.53
C VAL A 261 17.83 11.13 -10.56
N ALA A 262 19.10 10.83 -10.31
CA ALA A 262 20.20 11.20 -11.21
C ALA A 262 20.04 10.68 -12.65
N PRO A 263 19.59 9.44 -12.90
CA PRO A 263 19.37 8.96 -14.27
C PRO A 263 18.26 9.72 -15.00
N LEU A 264 17.20 10.13 -14.28
CA LEU A 264 16.09 10.90 -14.85
C LEU A 264 16.52 12.34 -15.14
N LEU A 265 17.35 12.96 -14.28
CA LEU A 265 17.96 14.26 -14.59
C LEU A 265 18.85 14.19 -15.83
N ALA A 266 19.62 13.10 -16.00
CA ALA A 266 20.41 12.88 -17.20
C ALA A 266 19.53 12.71 -18.45
N ALA A 267 18.39 12.02 -18.34
CA ALA A 267 17.40 11.90 -19.41
C ALA A 267 16.79 13.27 -19.78
N MET A 268 16.50 14.12 -18.77
CA MET A 268 16.07 15.50 -19.03
C MET A 268 17.13 16.32 -19.76
N ALA A 269 18.40 16.17 -19.39
CA ALA A 269 19.50 16.86 -20.07
C ALA A 269 19.68 16.40 -21.54
N ARG A 270 19.31 15.15 -21.86
CA ARG A 270 19.28 14.62 -23.22
C ARG A 270 18.00 14.97 -24.01
N GLY A 271 17.02 15.62 -23.38
CA GLY A 271 15.73 15.91 -24.00
C GLY A 271 14.80 14.70 -24.16
N GLU A 272 15.08 13.60 -23.44
CA GLU A 272 14.24 12.39 -23.43
C GLU A 272 13.09 12.47 -22.42
N LEU A 273 13.18 13.41 -21.47
CA LEU A 273 12.20 13.65 -20.42
C LEU A 273 11.95 15.16 -20.28
N ASP A 274 10.71 15.59 -20.44
CA ASP A 274 10.34 17.01 -20.34
C ASP A 274 10.16 17.45 -18.88
N ARG A 275 9.60 16.56 -18.05
CA ARG A 275 9.23 16.87 -16.66
C ARG A 275 9.48 15.69 -15.73
N LEU A 276 10.06 15.98 -14.57
CA LEU A 276 10.19 15.05 -13.45
C LEU A 276 9.41 15.58 -12.25
N VAL A 277 8.53 14.75 -11.69
CA VAL A 277 7.76 15.05 -10.47
C VAL A 277 8.21 14.09 -9.37
N LEU A 278 8.57 14.64 -8.23
CA LEU A 278 8.93 13.91 -7.02
C LEU A 278 7.82 14.15 -6.00
N ASP A 279 6.98 13.15 -5.77
CA ASP A 279 5.85 13.27 -4.85
C ASP A 279 6.15 12.50 -3.56
N PHE A 280 6.40 13.22 -2.45
CA PHE A 280 6.71 12.63 -1.16
C PHE A 280 5.44 12.36 -0.35
N GLN A 281 5.45 11.26 0.40
CA GLN A 281 4.32 10.85 1.25
C GLN A 281 4.05 11.85 2.38
N ASP A 282 5.00 12.73 2.73
CA ASP A 282 4.81 13.79 3.72
C ASP A 282 4.07 15.03 3.17
N GLY A 283 3.56 14.95 1.93
CA GLY A 283 2.74 16.00 1.31
C GLY A 283 3.53 17.00 0.47
N GLU A 284 4.86 16.97 0.49
CA GLU A 284 5.66 17.81 -0.41
C GLU A 284 5.77 17.16 -1.80
N SER A 285 5.45 17.93 -2.84
CA SER A 285 5.70 17.54 -4.22
C SER A 285 6.62 18.55 -4.89
N VAL A 286 7.63 18.06 -5.61
CA VAL A 286 8.64 18.88 -6.28
C VAL A 286 8.61 18.62 -7.77
N ALA A 287 8.42 19.67 -8.58
CA ALA A 287 8.39 19.58 -10.03
C ALA A 287 9.64 20.20 -10.67
N LEU A 288 10.33 19.39 -11.47
CA LEU A 288 11.52 19.72 -12.23
C LEU A 288 11.20 19.86 -13.72
N THR A 289 11.62 20.97 -14.32
CA THR A 289 11.48 21.23 -15.77
C THR A 289 12.78 21.81 -16.34
N HIS A 290 12.97 21.67 -17.65
CA HIS A 290 14.20 22.13 -18.31
C HIS A 290 14.44 23.65 -18.18
N ALA A 291 13.38 24.46 -18.04
CA ALA A 291 13.47 25.92 -17.90
C ALA A 291 14.08 26.36 -16.55
N GLN A 292 14.02 25.52 -15.52
CA GLN A 292 14.49 25.86 -14.18
C GLN A 292 16.01 25.83 -14.03
N ARG A 293 16.76 25.27 -15.00
CA ARG A 293 18.24 25.24 -14.99
C ARG A 293 18.90 26.61 -14.93
N TRP A 294 18.16 27.66 -15.27
CA TRP A 294 18.64 29.04 -15.22
C TRP A 294 18.55 29.67 -13.83
N ARG A 295 17.99 28.98 -12.83
CA ARG A 295 17.86 29.46 -11.44
C ARG A 295 19.14 29.27 -10.61
N PHE A 296 20.30 29.56 -11.20
CA PHE A 296 21.64 29.33 -10.63
C PHE A 296 21.92 30.11 -9.33
N TRP A 297 21.10 31.11 -9.02
CA TRP A 297 21.19 31.90 -7.78
C TRP A 297 20.63 31.16 -6.55
N ARG A 298 19.96 30.02 -6.71
CA ARG A 298 19.42 29.24 -5.59
C ARG A 298 20.49 28.31 -5.02
N LYS A 299 20.66 28.34 -3.70
CA LYS A 299 21.63 27.49 -2.99
C LYS A 299 21.20 26.02 -3.04
N PRO A 300 22.13 25.06 -3.23
CA PRO A 300 21.82 23.63 -3.25
C PRO A 300 21.05 23.18 -2.00
N ARG A 301 20.06 22.31 -2.18
CA ARG A 301 19.29 21.74 -1.07
C ARG A 301 20.05 20.54 -0.50
N VAL A 302 20.81 20.78 0.57
CA VAL A 302 21.73 19.78 1.17
C VAL A 302 21.00 18.71 1.99
N GLN A 303 19.78 19.01 2.45
CA GLN A 303 18.92 18.09 3.21
C GLN A 303 17.51 18.05 2.63
N LEU A 304 16.88 16.87 2.62
CA LEU A 304 15.49 16.70 2.19
C LEU A 304 14.51 17.13 3.29
N ALA A 305 14.66 16.57 4.49
CA ALA A 305 13.95 16.99 5.70
C ALA A 305 14.74 18.10 6.42
N GLN A 306 14.04 19.07 7.00
CA GLN A 306 14.62 20.02 7.95
C GLN A 306 14.82 19.35 9.31
#